data_AF-A0A932LEI3-F1
#
_entry.id   AF-A0A932LEI3-F1
#
_cell.length_a   1.000
_cell.length_b   1.000
_cell.length_c   1.000
_cell.angle_alpha   90.00
_cell.angle_beta   90.00
_cell.angle_gamma   90.00
#
_symmetry.space_group_name_H-M   'P 1'
#
loop_
_entity.id
_entity.type
_entity.pdbx_description
1 polymer ?
#
loop_
_entity_poly.entity_id
_entity_poly.type
_entity_poly.pdbx_seq_one_letter_code
_entity_poly.pdbx_strand_id
1 'polypeptide(L)'
;MDEFKKDPMTWSVPMGRWFGIRVRISLIFVIFLLFQLLQDSTKYGWQGFSFTLKWECILFFSVLLHEFGHCFAARAVGGSAEEILMWPLGGLAYVAAPNTARAQFITTVCGPLVNVGICLVTGAVILYSREIPPVNPLHPDRLLHLPGSLIQHEDAPEWLYWIGLTFGLNWINVLFNVCIPAFPMDGGRMFRCVLWPYLGFARATQWAVQVAKVCAMG
;
A
#
# COMPACT_ATOMS: atom_id res chain seq x y z
N MET A 1 -33.04 4.77 16.60
CA MET A 1 -31.84 5.17 15.82
C MET A 1 -30.60 4.51 16.44
N ASP A 2 -30.58 3.18 16.58
CA ASP A 2 -29.50 2.46 17.28
C ASP A 2 -29.28 1.06 16.69
N GLU A 3 -29.09 0.97 15.38
CA GLU A 3 -28.91 -0.33 14.71
C GLU A 3 -27.70 -0.39 13.76
N PHE A 4 -26.77 0.57 13.85
CA PHE A 4 -25.55 0.61 13.01
C PHE A 4 -24.23 0.29 13.75
N LYS A 5 -24.29 -0.25 14.97
CA LYS A 5 -23.10 -0.39 15.84
C LYS A 5 -22.55 -1.81 16.01
N LYS A 6 -22.86 -2.75 15.11
CA LYS A 6 -22.43 -4.16 15.26
C LYS A 6 -21.86 -4.77 13.97
N ASP A 7 -20.95 -4.06 13.31
CA ASP A 7 -19.99 -4.72 12.43
C ASP A 7 -18.64 -4.82 13.15
N PRO A 8 -18.00 -6.00 13.26
CA PRO A 8 -16.65 -6.13 13.83
C PRO A 8 -15.60 -5.28 13.07
N MET A 9 -15.92 -4.84 11.85
CA MET A 9 -15.15 -3.86 11.06
C MET A 9 -15.20 -2.41 11.60
N THR A 10 -16.11 -2.08 12.53
CA THR A 10 -16.25 -0.73 13.08
C THR A 10 -15.36 -0.44 14.27
N TRP A 11 -14.66 -1.46 14.80
CA TRP A 11 -13.71 -1.32 15.89
C TRP A 11 -12.45 -0.65 15.37
N SER A 12 -12.44 0.67 15.37
CA SER A 12 -11.32 1.48 14.89
C SER A 12 -11.10 2.68 15.78
N VAL A 13 -9.83 2.99 16.00
CA VAL A 13 -9.37 4.11 16.80
C VAL A 13 -9.17 5.31 15.87
N PRO A 14 -9.78 6.48 16.15
CA PRO A 14 -9.51 7.68 15.37
C PRO A 14 -8.09 8.15 15.66
N MET A 15 -7.27 8.25 14.62
CA MET A 15 -5.90 8.78 14.73
C MET A 15 -5.89 10.32 14.59
N GLY A 16 -6.89 10.88 13.91
CA GLY A 16 -7.07 12.31 13.75
C GLY A 16 -7.71 12.67 12.42
N ARG A 17 -7.75 13.97 12.12
CA ARG A 17 -8.22 14.50 10.83
C ARG A 17 -7.09 15.26 10.16
N TRP A 18 -6.57 14.70 9.07
CA TRP A 18 -5.45 15.28 8.31
C TRP A 18 -5.96 15.75 6.96
N PHE A 19 -5.67 17.00 6.60
CA PHE A 19 -6.16 17.62 5.35
C PHE A 19 -7.69 17.48 5.17
N GLY A 20 -8.45 17.48 6.26
CA GLY A 20 -9.91 17.30 6.23
C GLY A 20 -10.38 15.85 6.01
N ILE A 21 -9.48 14.88 5.89
CA ILE A 21 -9.75 13.43 5.78
C ILE A 21 -9.60 12.81 7.17
N ARG A 22 -10.56 12.00 7.62
CA ARG A 22 -10.47 11.28 8.89
C ARG A 22 -9.61 10.04 8.72
N VAL A 23 -8.51 9.93 9.46
CA VAL A 23 -7.65 8.74 9.47
C VAL A 23 -8.02 7.90 10.68
N ARG A 24 -8.38 6.65 10.45
CA ARG A 24 -8.74 5.67 11.47
C ARG A 24 -7.88 4.43 11.32
N ILE A 25 -7.54 3.81 12.44
CA ILE A 25 -6.79 2.55 12.46
C ILE A 25 -7.71 1.47 12.99
N SER A 26 -7.86 0.37 12.25
CA SER A 26 -8.60 -0.80 12.72
C SER A 26 -7.95 -1.37 13.99
N LEU A 27 -8.74 -1.77 14.98
CA LEU A 27 -8.20 -2.40 16.18
C LEU A 27 -7.45 -3.70 15.84
N ILE A 28 -7.85 -4.38 14.77
CA ILE A 28 -7.16 -5.57 14.27
C ILE A 28 -5.73 -5.22 13.85
N PHE A 29 -5.51 -4.04 13.22
CA PHE A 29 -4.17 -3.56 12.90
C PHE A 29 -3.34 -3.39 14.17
N VAL A 30 -3.90 -2.77 15.22
CA VAL A 30 -3.21 -2.55 16.49
C VAL A 30 -2.87 -3.88 17.17
N ILE A 31 -3.82 -4.81 17.24
CA ILE A 31 -3.62 -6.14 17.84
C ILE A 31 -2.57 -6.92 17.05
N PHE A 32 -2.64 -6.90 15.72
CA PHE A 32 -1.67 -7.56 14.84
C PHE A 32 -0.27 -6.98 15.02
N LEU A 33 -0.14 -5.66 15.07
CA LEU A 33 1.12 -4.96 15.34
C LEU A 33 1.69 -5.33 16.71
N LEU A 34 0.87 -5.31 17.76
CA LEU A 34 1.31 -5.69 19.11
C LEU A 34 1.75 -7.16 19.17
N PHE A 35 1.02 -8.05 18.51
CA PHE A 35 1.38 -9.46 18.43
C PHE A 35 2.74 -9.66 17.77
N GLN A 36 2.98 -9.03 16.62
CA GLN A 36 4.28 -9.09 15.93
C GLN A 36 5.41 -8.53 16.79
N LEU A 37 5.21 -7.35 17.40
CA LEU A 37 6.22 -6.74 18.28
C LEU A 37 6.56 -7.63 19.47
N LEU A 38 5.56 -8.26 20.11
CA LEU A 38 5.78 -9.19 21.21
C LEU A 38 6.50 -10.46 20.74
N GLN A 39 6.09 -11.03 19.61
CA GLN A 39 6.72 -12.23 19.05
C GLN A 39 8.20 -11.99 18.71
N ASP A 40 8.53 -10.88 18.05
CA ASP A 40 9.91 -10.59 17.66
C ASP A 40 10.76 -10.12 18.84
N SER A 41 10.15 -9.42 19.81
CA SER A 41 10.85 -9.05 21.04
C SER A 41 11.20 -10.27 21.90
N THR A 42 10.35 -11.30 21.95
CA THR A 42 10.65 -12.52 22.70
C THR A 42 11.69 -13.39 22.00
N LYS A 43 11.73 -13.38 20.66
CA LYS A 43 12.65 -14.20 19.88
C LYS A 43 14.04 -13.57 19.68
N TYR A 44 14.10 -12.26 19.45
CA TYR A 44 15.34 -11.54 19.11
C TYR A 44 15.63 -10.33 20.04
N GLY A 45 14.90 -10.18 21.14
CA GLY A 45 15.12 -9.12 22.10
C GLY A 45 14.84 -7.72 21.54
N TRP A 46 15.61 -6.73 22.00
CA TRP A 46 15.48 -5.33 21.56
C TRP A 46 15.70 -5.14 20.06
N GLN A 47 16.58 -5.94 19.45
CA GLN A 47 16.87 -5.86 18.02
C GLN A 47 15.64 -6.20 17.19
N GLY A 48 14.96 -7.31 17.50
CA GLY A 48 13.70 -7.69 16.86
C GLY A 48 12.62 -6.62 17.01
N PHE A 49 12.41 -6.14 18.23
CA PHE A 49 11.45 -5.06 18.49
C PHE A 49 11.71 -3.82 17.61
N SER A 50 12.97 -3.35 17.56
CA SER A 50 13.34 -2.16 16.81
C SER A 50 13.19 -2.35 15.29
N PHE A 51 13.51 -3.54 14.78
CA PHE A 51 13.38 -3.88 13.37
C PHE A 51 11.90 -3.90 12.96
N THR A 52 11.07 -4.64 13.69
CA THR A 52 9.65 -4.80 13.42
C THR A 52 8.93 -3.45 13.51
N LEU A 53 9.27 -2.61 14.50
CA LEU A 53 8.71 -1.27 14.61
C LEU A 53 9.05 -0.39 13.39
N LYS A 54 10.32 -0.36 12.97
CA LYS A 54 10.74 0.41 11.78
C LYS A 54 10.06 -0.10 10.51
N TRP A 55 10.02 -1.41 10.32
CA TRP A 55 9.39 -2.05 9.17
C TRP A 55 7.90 -1.73 9.06
N GLU A 56 7.17 -1.88 10.17
CA GLU A 56 5.74 -1.58 10.24
C GLU A 56 5.46 -0.08 10.05
N CYS A 57 6.31 0.81 10.55
CA CYS A 57 6.22 2.23 10.25
C CYS A 57 6.39 2.50 8.74
N ILE A 58 7.38 1.92 8.09
CA ILE A 58 7.60 2.09 6.64
C ILE A 58 6.39 1.60 5.85
N LEU A 59 5.85 0.44 6.22
CA LEU A 59 4.67 -0.15 5.56
C LEU A 59 3.43 0.72 5.76
N PHE A 60 3.15 1.10 7.01
CA PHE A 60 2.04 1.96 7.36
C PHE A 60 2.08 3.28 6.61
N PHE A 61 3.21 3.99 6.62
CA PHE A 61 3.32 5.29 5.96
C PHE A 61 3.30 5.18 4.43
N SER A 62 3.90 4.14 3.85
CA SER A 62 3.84 3.92 2.39
C SER A 62 2.40 3.72 1.93
N VAL A 63 1.64 2.84 2.60
CA VAL A 63 0.22 2.60 2.30
C VAL A 63 -0.63 3.83 2.60
N LEU A 64 -0.39 4.53 3.71
CA LEU A 64 -1.14 5.74 4.03
C LEU A 64 -0.95 6.83 2.97
N LEU A 65 0.29 7.04 2.51
CA LEU A 65 0.60 7.99 1.44
C LEU A 65 -0.06 7.58 0.11
N HIS A 66 -0.05 6.28 -0.21
CA HIS A 66 -0.79 5.73 -1.35
C HIS A 66 -2.29 6.09 -1.30
N GLU A 67 -2.96 5.85 -0.17
CA GLU A 67 -4.37 6.20 0.02
C GLU A 67 -4.63 7.70 -0.08
N PHE A 68 -3.73 8.53 0.47
CA PHE A 68 -3.80 9.97 0.29
C PHE A 68 -3.73 10.38 -1.19
N GLY A 69 -2.94 9.67 -2.00
CA GLY A 69 -2.89 9.85 -3.45
C GLY A 69 -4.27 9.74 -4.09
N HIS A 70 -5.04 8.70 -3.74
CA HIS A 70 -6.42 8.55 -4.21
C HIS A 70 -7.33 9.67 -3.70
N CYS A 71 -7.25 10.01 -2.42
CA CYS A 71 -8.11 11.03 -1.82
C CYS A 71 -7.89 12.41 -2.44
N PHE A 72 -6.63 12.82 -2.65
CA PHE A 72 -6.31 14.11 -3.26
C PHE A 72 -6.72 14.15 -4.72
N ALA A 73 -6.49 13.08 -5.47
CA ALA A 73 -6.91 12.99 -6.86
C ALA A 73 -8.42 13.08 -7.01
N ALA A 74 -9.19 12.40 -6.15
CA ALA A 74 -10.64 12.47 -6.17
C ALA A 74 -11.16 13.89 -5.93
N ARG A 75 -10.59 14.60 -4.96
CA ARG A 75 -10.94 16.00 -4.70
C ARG A 75 -10.55 16.91 -5.87
N ALA A 76 -9.40 16.66 -6.50
CA ALA A 76 -8.94 17.42 -7.66
C ALA A 76 -9.85 17.26 -8.88
N VAL A 77 -10.49 16.09 -9.06
CA VAL A 77 -11.46 15.86 -10.14
C VAL A 77 -12.90 16.26 -9.77
N GLY A 78 -13.12 16.91 -8.61
CA GLY A 78 -14.44 17.38 -8.17
C GLY A 78 -15.27 16.36 -7.39
N GLY A 79 -14.65 15.28 -6.91
CA GLY A 79 -15.25 14.30 -6.00
C GLY A 79 -15.02 14.61 -4.52
N SER A 80 -15.40 13.67 -3.65
CA SER A 80 -15.17 13.75 -2.20
C SER A 80 -14.30 12.61 -1.69
N ALA A 81 -13.61 12.88 -0.59
CA ALA A 81 -12.83 11.89 0.16
C ALA A 81 -12.94 12.24 1.64
N GLU A 82 -13.52 11.35 2.43
CA GLU A 82 -13.97 11.65 3.79
C GLU A 82 -13.14 10.91 4.85
N GLU A 83 -12.73 9.68 4.54
CA GLU A 83 -12.19 8.76 5.53
C GLU A 83 -11.19 7.78 4.91
N ILE A 84 -10.10 7.51 5.63
CA ILE A 84 -9.15 6.44 5.35
C ILE A 84 -9.12 5.53 6.57
N LEU A 85 -9.40 4.25 6.35
CA LEU A 85 -9.32 3.21 7.36
C LEU A 85 -8.12 2.31 7.09
N MET A 86 -7.14 2.34 7.99
CA MET A 86 -5.93 1.52 7.90
C MET A 86 -6.21 0.11 8.44
N TRP A 87 -5.89 -0.89 7.62
CA TRP A 87 -6.04 -2.32 7.87
C TRP A 87 -4.68 -3.03 7.81
N PRO A 88 -4.52 -4.19 8.49
CA PRO A 88 -3.28 -4.99 8.43
C PRO A 88 -2.82 -5.31 7.00
N LEU A 89 -3.77 -5.52 6.09
CA LEU A 89 -3.51 -5.90 4.70
C LEU A 89 -3.45 -4.70 3.73
N GLY A 90 -3.67 -3.46 4.18
CA GLY A 90 -3.71 -2.28 3.30
C GLY A 90 -4.55 -1.12 3.85
N GLY A 91 -4.80 -0.12 3.01
CA GLY A 91 -5.66 1.01 3.33
C GLY A 91 -7.01 0.90 2.63
N LEU A 92 -8.07 1.37 3.29
CA LEU A 92 -9.40 1.50 2.70
C LEU A 92 -9.76 2.99 2.70
N ALA A 93 -9.53 3.67 1.58
CA ALA A 93 -10.00 5.03 1.38
C ALA A 93 -11.45 5.07 0.87
N TYR A 94 -12.31 5.78 1.60
CA TYR A 94 -13.69 6.08 1.19
C TYR A 94 -13.69 7.30 0.28
N VAL A 95 -13.62 7.01 -1.02
CA VAL A 95 -13.45 8.00 -2.08
C VAL A 95 -14.63 7.94 -3.05
N ALA A 96 -15.28 9.09 -3.27
CA ALA A 96 -16.39 9.25 -4.20
C ALA A 96 -15.96 10.15 -5.37
N ALA A 97 -15.38 9.55 -6.40
CA ALA A 97 -15.05 10.26 -7.63
C ALA A 97 -16.29 10.42 -8.54
N PRO A 98 -16.39 11.49 -9.34
CA PRO A 98 -17.47 11.67 -10.31
C PRO A 98 -17.61 10.47 -11.26
N ASN A 99 -18.85 10.23 -11.73
CA ASN A 99 -19.19 9.07 -12.56
C ASN A 99 -18.75 9.24 -14.03
N THR A 100 -17.45 9.50 -14.24
CA THR A 100 -16.83 9.58 -15.56
C THR A 100 -15.59 8.69 -15.59
N ALA A 101 -15.33 8.05 -16.73
CA ALA A 101 -14.19 7.15 -16.90
C ALA A 101 -12.85 7.85 -16.59
N ARG A 102 -12.70 9.11 -17.04
CA ARG A 102 -11.50 9.91 -16.80
C ARG A 102 -11.31 10.23 -15.32
N ALA A 103 -12.35 10.67 -14.61
CA ALA A 103 -12.23 11.00 -13.19
C ALA A 103 -11.91 9.75 -12.35
N GLN A 104 -12.57 8.62 -12.62
CA GLN A 104 -12.27 7.36 -11.94
C GLN A 104 -10.86 6.86 -12.25
N PHE A 105 -10.39 7.02 -13.49
CA PHE A 105 -9.03 6.64 -13.86
C PHE A 105 -7.98 7.49 -13.15
N ILE A 106 -8.13 8.82 -13.15
CA ILE A 106 -7.21 9.75 -12.46
C ILE A 106 -7.17 9.43 -10.96
N THR A 107 -8.32 9.28 -10.32
CA THR A 107 -8.38 8.91 -8.90
C THR A 107 -7.67 7.60 -8.61
N THR A 108 -7.88 6.58 -9.45
CA THR A 108 -7.28 5.25 -9.26
C THR A 108 -5.77 5.26 -9.52
N VAL A 109 -5.28 5.93 -10.56
CA VAL A 109 -3.84 5.89 -10.89
C VAL A 109 -2.98 6.69 -9.91
N CYS A 110 -3.54 7.73 -9.28
CA CYS A 110 -2.80 8.60 -8.37
C CYS A 110 -2.30 7.90 -7.10
N GLY A 111 -2.95 6.84 -6.61
CA GLY A 111 -2.42 6.06 -5.48
C GLY A 111 -1.11 5.36 -5.85
N PRO A 112 -1.08 4.48 -6.87
CA PRO A 112 0.15 3.85 -7.36
C PRO A 112 1.24 4.85 -7.74
N LEU A 113 0.88 6.01 -8.29
CA LEU A 113 1.85 7.05 -8.62
C LEU A 113 2.58 7.63 -7.40
N VAL A 114 1.95 7.64 -6.22
CA VAL A 114 2.65 8.03 -4.98
C VAL A 114 3.76 7.03 -4.65
N ASN A 115 3.47 5.73 -4.75
CA ASN A 115 4.48 4.69 -4.51
C ASN A 115 5.59 4.73 -5.57
N VAL A 116 5.25 4.99 -6.85
CA VAL A 116 6.25 5.25 -7.90
C VAL A 116 7.11 6.45 -7.53
N GLY A 117 6.53 7.54 -7.04
CA GLY A 117 7.27 8.71 -6.55
C GLY A 117 8.24 8.36 -5.42
N ILE A 118 7.79 7.55 -4.46
CA ILE A 118 8.65 7.04 -3.37
C ILE A 118 9.80 6.21 -3.95
N CYS A 119 9.54 5.31 -4.90
CA CYS A 119 10.56 4.52 -5.59
C CYS A 119 11.56 5.39 -6.35
N LEU A 120 11.11 6.45 -7.03
CA LEU A 120 12.00 7.36 -7.75
C LEU A 120 12.94 8.11 -6.80
N VAL A 121 12.42 8.61 -5.68
CA VAL A 121 13.22 9.32 -4.68
C VAL A 121 14.22 8.37 -4.01
N THR A 122 13.74 7.23 -3.51
CA THR A 122 14.61 6.23 -2.85
C THR A 122 15.63 5.63 -3.81
N GLY A 123 15.22 5.36 -5.05
CA GLY A 123 16.12 4.90 -6.12
C GLY A 123 17.18 5.94 -6.49
N ALA A 124 16.83 7.22 -6.57
CA ALA A 124 17.80 8.28 -6.83
C ALA A 124 18.84 8.40 -5.69
N VAL A 125 18.41 8.25 -4.44
CA VAL A 125 19.31 8.24 -3.28
C VAL A 125 20.27 7.05 -3.32
N ILE A 126 19.76 5.86 -3.68
CA ILE A 126 20.57 4.64 -3.86
C ILE A 126 21.59 4.80 -5.00
N LEU A 127 21.17 5.36 -6.13
CA LEU A 127 22.09 5.59 -7.26
C LEU A 127 23.17 6.62 -6.90
N TYR A 128 22.82 7.63 -6.10
CA TYR A 128 23.76 8.64 -5.62
C TYR A 128 24.78 8.06 -4.63
N SER A 129 24.38 7.12 -3.76
CA SER A 129 25.31 6.50 -2.80
C SER A 129 26.36 5.61 -3.47
N ARG A 130 26.20 5.24 -4.75
CA ARG A 130 27.09 4.35 -5.55
C ARG A 130 27.29 2.94 -4.96
N GLU A 131 26.65 2.66 -3.84
CA GLU A 131 26.55 1.35 -3.22
C GLU A 131 25.22 0.74 -3.65
N ILE A 132 25.27 -0.39 -4.35
CA ILE A 132 24.06 -1.13 -4.72
C ILE A 132 23.58 -1.86 -3.46
N PRO A 133 22.42 -1.51 -2.88
CA PRO A 133 21.91 -2.22 -1.73
C PRO A 133 21.72 -3.70 -2.08
N PRO A 134 22.02 -4.61 -1.14
CA PRO A 134 22.01 -6.06 -1.36
C PRO A 134 20.62 -6.62 -1.72
N VAL A 135 19.57 -5.82 -1.51
CA VAL A 135 18.19 -6.09 -1.93
C VAL A 135 18.00 -5.66 -3.39
N ASN A 136 18.25 -6.61 -4.29
CA ASN A 136 17.97 -6.49 -5.71
C ASN A 136 16.44 -6.63 -5.95
N PRO A 137 15.74 -5.60 -6.45
CA PRO A 137 14.29 -5.65 -6.71
C PRO A 137 13.86 -6.66 -7.79
N LEU A 138 14.82 -7.19 -8.56
CA LEU A 138 14.61 -8.17 -9.62
C LEU A 138 14.88 -9.61 -9.17
N HIS A 139 15.40 -9.82 -7.95
CA HIS A 139 15.73 -11.13 -7.37
C HIS A 139 15.08 -11.28 -5.98
N PRO A 140 13.79 -11.66 -5.90
CA PRO A 140 13.03 -11.77 -4.65
C PRO A 140 13.49 -12.92 -3.75
N ASP A 141 14.35 -13.81 -4.25
CA ASP A 141 15.01 -14.86 -3.48
C ASP A 141 15.77 -14.31 -2.26
N ARG A 142 16.24 -13.05 -2.31
CA ARG A 142 16.91 -12.40 -1.16
C ARG A 142 15.97 -11.71 -0.17
N LEU A 143 14.68 -11.59 -0.47
CA LEU A 143 13.69 -10.97 0.44
C LEU A 143 13.13 -11.96 1.49
N LEU A 144 13.14 -13.26 1.19
CA LEU A 144 12.59 -14.30 2.07
C LEU A 144 13.61 -14.85 3.09
N HIS A 145 14.89 -14.46 2.95
CA HIS A 145 15.95 -14.82 3.90
C HIS A 145 16.12 -13.74 4.98
N LEU A 146 15.21 -13.69 5.95
CA LEU A 146 15.40 -12.98 7.22
C LEU A 146 15.05 -13.97 8.33
N PRO A 147 15.95 -14.31 9.28
CA PRO A 147 16.51 -13.35 10.25
C PRO A 147 17.87 -13.81 10.86
N GLY A 148 18.90 -14.04 10.06
CA GLY A 148 20.15 -14.65 10.59
C GLY A 148 21.43 -14.38 9.81
N SER A 149 21.34 -13.95 8.55
CA SER A 149 22.51 -13.65 7.71
C SER A 149 22.77 -12.14 7.52
N LEU A 150 21.97 -11.27 8.13
CA LEU A 150 22.14 -9.81 8.05
C LEU A 150 23.36 -9.25 8.81
N ILE A 151 24.17 -10.08 9.46
CA ILE A 151 25.39 -9.65 10.15
C ILE A 151 26.61 -9.64 9.20
N GLN A 152 26.47 -10.09 7.95
CA GLN A 152 27.54 -10.01 6.95
C GLN A 152 27.26 -8.94 5.87
N HIS A 153 27.17 -7.69 6.29
CA HIS A 153 27.37 -6.54 5.40
C HIS A 153 28.51 -5.72 5.96
N GLU A 154 29.74 -5.97 5.48
CA GLU A 154 30.94 -5.36 6.08
C GLU A 154 31.14 -3.87 5.74
N ASP A 155 30.43 -3.26 4.77
CA ASP A 155 30.74 -1.87 4.37
C ASP A 155 29.57 -0.89 4.16
N ALA A 156 28.31 -1.35 4.08
CA ALA A 156 27.18 -0.45 3.79
C ALA A 156 26.53 0.13 5.06
N PRO A 157 26.23 1.45 5.12
CA PRO A 157 25.64 2.05 6.31
C PRO A 157 24.17 1.64 6.51
N GLU A 158 23.73 1.48 7.76
CA GLU A 158 22.38 1.00 8.13
C GLU A 158 21.24 1.77 7.42
N TRP A 159 21.40 3.09 7.25
CA TRP A 159 20.37 3.92 6.62
C TRP A 159 20.11 3.54 5.16
N LEU A 160 21.13 3.08 4.42
CA LEU A 160 21.00 2.67 3.03
C LEU A 160 20.20 1.36 2.90
N TYR A 161 20.37 0.45 3.86
CA TYR A 161 19.57 -0.77 3.95
C TYR A 161 18.07 -0.47 4.08
N TRP A 162 17.71 0.45 4.98
CA TRP A 162 16.31 0.86 5.17
C TRP A 162 15.71 1.57 3.95
N ILE A 163 16.51 2.35 3.22
CA ILE A 163 16.08 2.94 1.94
C ILE A 163 15.85 1.86 0.88
N GLY A 164 16.74 0.87 0.77
CA GLY A 164 16.58 -0.27 -0.13
C GLY A 164 15.32 -1.09 0.17
N LEU A 165 15.05 -1.32 1.45
CA LEU A 165 13.82 -1.95 1.92
C LEU A 165 12.57 -1.13 1.58
N THR A 166 12.62 0.19 1.77
CA THR A 166 11.51 1.10 1.42
C THR A 166 11.24 1.09 -0.08
N PHE A 167 12.30 1.12 -0.90
CA PHE A 167 12.20 0.99 -2.36
C PHE A 167 11.54 -0.34 -2.73
N GLY A 168 12.05 -1.46 -2.20
CA GLY A 168 11.54 -2.80 -2.49
C GLY A 168 10.07 -2.95 -2.13
N LEU A 169 9.67 -2.50 -0.94
CA LEU A 169 8.28 -2.51 -0.51
C LEU A 169 7.38 -1.69 -1.44
N ASN A 170 7.75 -0.46 -1.75
CA ASN A 170 6.93 0.41 -2.60
C ASN A 170 6.86 -0.11 -4.03
N TRP A 171 7.94 -0.70 -4.53
CA TRP A 171 7.98 -1.36 -5.84
C TRP A 171 7.04 -2.55 -5.88
N ILE A 172 7.08 -3.41 -4.85
CA ILE A 172 6.16 -4.52 -4.66
C ILE A 172 4.72 -3.99 -4.60
N ASN A 173 4.43 -2.93 -3.84
CA ASN A 173 3.08 -2.35 -3.77
C ASN A 173 2.61 -1.83 -5.14
N VAL A 174 3.48 -1.23 -5.95
CA VAL A 174 3.14 -0.83 -7.33
C VAL A 174 2.85 -2.06 -8.19
N LEU A 175 3.70 -3.08 -8.15
CA LEU A 175 3.51 -4.30 -8.92
C LEU A 175 2.23 -5.01 -8.54
N PHE A 176 1.97 -5.20 -7.24
CA PHE A 176 0.70 -5.73 -6.77
C PHE A 176 -0.43 -4.82 -7.25
N ASN A 177 -0.51 -3.56 -6.82
CA ASN A 177 -1.69 -2.74 -7.11
C ASN A 177 -1.92 -2.47 -8.60
N VAL A 178 -0.90 -2.47 -9.48
CA VAL A 178 -1.06 -2.16 -10.92
C VAL A 178 -1.08 -3.42 -11.80
N CYS A 179 -0.22 -4.41 -11.54
CA CYS A 179 0.01 -5.51 -12.48
C CYS A 179 -0.98 -6.66 -12.36
N ILE A 180 -1.68 -6.86 -11.23
CA ILE A 180 -2.76 -7.85 -11.20
C ILE A 180 -4.06 -7.11 -11.59
N PRO A 181 -4.63 -7.38 -12.78
CA PRO A 181 -5.88 -6.77 -13.23
C PRO A 181 -7.08 -7.44 -12.55
N ALA A 182 -7.03 -7.55 -11.22
CA ALA A 182 -8.04 -8.21 -10.41
C ALA A 182 -8.65 -7.23 -9.40
N PHE A 183 -9.98 -7.25 -9.26
CA PHE A 183 -10.61 -6.63 -8.09
C PHE A 183 -10.17 -7.40 -6.83
N PRO A 184 -9.87 -6.72 -5.71
CA PRO A 184 -10.21 -5.34 -5.37
C PRO A 184 -9.18 -4.25 -5.77
N MET A 185 -8.08 -4.61 -6.43
CA MET A 185 -6.93 -3.73 -6.61
C MET A 185 -7.09 -2.66 -7.70
N ASP A 186 -6.18 -1.69 -7.69
CA ASP A 186 -6.22 -0.52 -8.59
C ASP A 186 -6.06 -0.88 -10.07
N GLY A 187 -5.27 -1.89 -10.41
CA GLY A 187 -5.02 -2.33 -11.78
C GLY A 187 -6.30 -2.79 -12.46
N GLY A 188 -7.15 -3.54 -11.74
CA GLY A 188 -8.48 -3.94 -12.21
C GLY A 188 -9.43 -2.75 -12.40
N ARG A 189 -9.36 -1.76 -11.50
CA ARG A 189 -10.13 -0.51 -11.61
C ARG A 189 -9.66 0.35 -12.78
N MET A 190 -8.34 0.45 -13.01
CA MET A 190 -7.74 1.13 -14.15
C MET A 190 -8.14 0.46 -15.46
N PHE A 191 -8.03 -0.87 -15.55
CA PHE A 191 -8.45 -1.66 -16.70
C PHE A 191 -9.92 -1.41 -17.05
N ARG A 192 -10.81 -1.46 -16.05
CA ARG A 192 -12.23 -1.12 -16.21
C ARG A 192 -12.42 0.30 -16.75
N CYS A 193 -11.69 1.29 -16.23
CA CYS A 193 -11.82 2.68 -16.69
C CYS A 193 -11.33 2.88 -18.13
N VAL A 194 -10.30 2.15 -18.55
CA VAL A 194 -9.80 2.16 -19.94
C VAL A 194 -10.81 1.55 -20.90
N LEU A 195 -11.50 0.47 -20.50
CA LEU A 195 -12.51 -0.19 -21.33
C LEU A 195 -13.87 0.53 -21.38
N TRP A 196 -14.21 1.31 -20.35
CA TRP A 196 -15.52 1.94 -20.22
C TRP A 196 -15.91 2.80 -21.44
N PRO A 197 -15.08 3.72 -21.97
CA PRO A 197 -15.45 4.53 -23.13
C PRO A 197 -15.86 3.70 -24.36
N TYR A 198 -15.33 2.48 -24.50
CA TYR A 198 -15.56 1.63 -25.66
C TYR A 198 -16.72 0.64 -25.48
N LEU A 199 -16.88 0.08 -24.27
CA LEU A 199 -17.83 -1.02 -24.02
C LEU A 199 -19.05 -0.61 -23.18
N GLY A 200 -19.02 0.57 -22.56
CA GLY A 200 -19.96 0.97 -21.52
C GLY A 200 -19.62 0.37 -20.14
N PHE A 201 -20.13 1.00 -19.08
CA PHE A 201 -19.74 0.70 -17.69
C PHE A 201 -19.97 -0.76 -17.29
N ALA A 202 -21.14 -1.30 -17.62
CA ALA A 202 -21.53 -2.65 -17.24
C ALA A 202 -20.62 -3.73 -17.89
N ARG A 203 -20.41 -3.64 -19.20
CA ARG A 203 -19.55 -4.58 -19.93
C ARG A 203 -18.08 -4.45 -19.50
N ALA A 204 -17.57 -3.23 -19.33
CA ALA A 204 -16.21 -3.02 -18.83
C ALA A 204 -15.98 -3.65 -17.44
N THR A 205 -17.00 -3.58 -16.57
CA THR A 205 -16.95 -4.21 -15.24
C THR A 205 -16.97 -5.74 -15.34
N GLN A 206 -17.81 -6.30 -16.22
CA GLN A 206 -17.84 -7.76 -16.47
C GLN A 206 -16.49 -8.28 -16.96
N TRP A 207 -15.86 -7.60 -17.92
CA TRP A 207 -14.53 -7.95 -18.41
C TRP A 207 -13.47 -7.88 -17.31
N ALA A 208 -13.45 -6.82 -16.52
CA ALA A 208 -12.52 -6.70 -15.40
C ALA A 208 -12.71 -7.83 -14.36
N VAL A 209 -13.95 -8.21 -14.06
CA VAL A 209 -14.25 -9.34 -13.16
C VAL A 209 -13.87 -10.69 -13.79
N GLN A 210 -14.06 -10.88 -15.09
CA GLN A 210 -13.67 -12.12 -15.78
C GLN A 210 -12.17 -12.32 -15.80
N VAL A 211 -11.40 -11.27 -16.12
CA VAL A 211 -9.93 -11.31 -16.06
C VAL A 211 -9.47 -11.61 -14.63
N ALA A 212 -10.07 -10.96 -13.63
CA ALA A 212 -9.79 -11.24 -12.22
C ALA A 212 -9.99 -12.72 -11.86
N LYS A 213 -11.07 -13.36 -12.34
CA LYS A 213 -11.35 -14.78 -12.11
C LYS A 213 -10.31 -15.69 -12.74
N VAL A 214 -9.87 -15.39 -13.96
CA VAL A 214 -8.83 -16.18 -14.64
C VAL A 214 -7.51 -16.09 -13.88
N CYS A 215 -7.11 -14.88 -13.46
CA CYS A 215 -5.92 -14.68 -12.63
C CYS A 215 -6.00 -15.37 -11.26
N ALA A 216 -7.20 -15.57 -10.71
CA ALA A 216 -7.38 -16.27 -9.43
C ALA A 216 -7.36 -17.80 -9.54
N MET A 217 -7.53 -18.36 -10.76
CA MET A 217 -7.57 -19.81 -11.00
C MET A 217 -6.23 -20.38 -11.50
N GLY A 218 -5.27 -19.53 -11.87
CA GLY A 218 -3.94 -19.93 -12.36
C GLY A 218 -2.88 -19.65 -11.32
#